data_AF-A0A2A6BQ94-F1
#
_entry.id   AF-A0A2A6BQ94-F1
#
_cell.length_a   1.000
_cell.length_b   1.000
_cell.length_c   1.000
_cell.angle_alpha   90.00
_cell.angle_beta   90.00
_cell.angle_gamma   90.00
#
_symmetry.space_group_name_H-M   'P 1'
#
loop_
_entity.id
_entity.type
_entity.pdbx_description
1 polymer ?
#
loop_
_entity_poly.entity_id
_entity_poly.type
_entity_poly.pdbx_seq_one_letter_code
_entity_poly.pdbx_strand_id
1 'polypeptide(L)'
;MRSLAQCALIAALLAVCSEACMRVNPVDPGMPACVGCKCCAQSLITYGDNQEFGQPMNSDVTDTTGACAVRTFTCISTNPANNANIAVNGGDGAPGGGELPGEAPNLDRVIMPVECNAAGTAWTYLGAPVTQVECTYNV
;
A
#
# COMPACT_ATOMS: atom_id res chain seq x y z
N MET A 1 -0.52 57.45 -37.88
CA MET A 1 -0.67 56.64 -36.66
C MET A 1 -0.78 55.18 -37.12
N ARG A 2 0.35 54.55 -37.48
CA ARG A 2 1.13 53.63 -36.61
C ARG A 2 0.21 52.49 -36.13
N SER A 3 0.01 51.44 -36.92
CA SER A 3 0.96 50.33 -37.11
C SER A 3 1.39 49.67 -35.78
N LEU A 4 0.46 49.42 -34.85
CA LEU A 4 0.73 48.66 -33.63
C LEU A 4 -0.34 47.62 -33.26
N ALA A 5 -1.57 47.73 -33.78
CA ALA A 5 -2.66 46.83 -33.37
C ALA A 5 -2.62 45.44 -34.08
N GLN A 6 -1.91 45.31 -35.20
CA GLN A 6 -1.95 44.09 -36.03
C GLN A 6 -0.82 43.09 -35.72
N CYS A 7 0.19 43.49 -34.94
CA CYS A 7 1.24 42.56 -34.49
C CYS A 7 0.82 41.72 -33.28
N ALA A 8 -0.17 42.15 -32.50
CA ALA A 8 -0.56 41.47 -31.27
C ALA A 8 -1.38 40.18 -31.54
N LEU A 9 -2.16 40.14 -32.63
CA LEU A 9 -3.01 38.98 -32.93
C LEU A 9 -2.23 37.79 -33.51
N ILE A 10 -1.11 38.05 -34.19
CA ILE A 10 -0.30 36.99 -34.81
C ILE A 10 0.63 36.32 -33.78
N ALA A 11 1.04 37.03 -32.73
CA ALA A 11 1.86 36.48 -31.65
C ALA A 11 1.08 35.51 -30.73
N ALA A 12 -0.25 35.65 -30.64
CA ALA A 12 -1.07 34.82 -29.75
C ALA A 12 -1.39 33.42 -30.33
N LEU A 13 -1.29 33.21 -31.65
CA LEU A 13 -1.59 31.91 -32.26
C LEU A 13 -0.41 30.92 -32.30
N LEU A 14 0.82 31.35 -32.04
CA LEU A 14 2.00 30.46 -32.05
C LEU A 14 2.38 29.92 -30.65
N ALA A 15 1.66 30.29 -29.59
CA ALA A 15 1.96 29.88 -28.22
C ALA A 15 1.24 28.60 -27.75
N VAL A 16 0.39 27.97 -28.58
CA VAL A 16 -0.45 26.83 -28.17
C VAL A 16 0.10 25.47 -28.64
N CYS A 17 1.31 25.41 -29.22
CA CYS A 17 1.88 24.15 -29.73
C CYS A 17 3.08 23.60 -28.93
N SER A 18 3.42 24.19 -27.77
CA SER A 18 4.59 23.74 -26.98
C SER A 18 4.28 22.70 -25.89
N GLU A 19 3.03 22.29 -25.68
CA GLU A 19 2.67 21.34 -24.61
C GLU A 19 2.34 19.92 -25.13
N ALA A 20 2.59 19.62 -26.41
CA ALA A 20 2.47 18.25 -26.93
C ALA A 20 3.67 17.35 -26.57
N CYS A 21 4.66 17.86 -25.83
CA CYS A 21 5.72 17.03 -25.25
C CYS A 21 5.26 16.52 -23.88
N MET A 22 4.23 15.67 -23.84
CA MET A 22 4.15 14.72 -22.74
C MET A 22 5.48 13.97 -22.76
N ARG A 23 6.29 14.12 -21.71
CA ARG A 23 7.31 13.13 -21.38
C ARG A 23 6.57 11.83 -21.11
N VAL A 24 6.22 11.11 -22.16
CA VAL A 24 6.18 9.66 -22.10
C VAL A 24 7.63 9.28 -21.79
N ASN A 25 7.92 9.03 -20.51
CA ASN A 25 9.04 8.15 -20.22
C ASN A 25 8.70 6.87 -20.99
N PRO A 26 9.48 6.50 -22.03
CA PRO A 26 9.38 5.15 -22.55
C PRO A 26 9.59 4.25 -21.34
N VAL A 27 8.76 3.23 -21.17
CA VAL A 27 9.15 2.10 -20.31
C VAL A 27 10.42 1.59 -20.96
N ASP A 28 11.57 1.88 -20.34
CA ASP A 28 12.87 1.55 -20.91
C ASP A 28 12.88 0.06 -21.26
N PRO A 29 13.03 -0.32 -22.54
CA PRO A 29 13.07 -1.73 -22.93
C PRO A 29 14.33 -2.36 -22.35
N GLY A 30 14.23 -2.88 -21.13
CA GLY A 30 15.34 -3.57 -20.46
C GLY A 30 15.59 -3.21 -19.01
N MET A 31 14.76 -2.42 -18.33
CA MET A 31 14.89 -2.34 -16.86
C MET A 31 14.64 -3.74 -16.29
N PRO A 32 15.61 -4.36 -15.60
CA PRO A 32 15.41 -5.67 -15.01
C PRO A 32 14.17 -5.60 -14.12
N ALA A 33 13.26 -6.55 -14.27
CA ALA A 33 12.22 -6.74 -13.28
C ALA A 33 12.90 -6.83 -11.91
N CYS A 34 12.40 -6.10 -10.92
CA CYS A 34 12.91 -6.25 -9.56
C CYS A 34 12.61 -7.70 -9.15
N VAL A 35 13.65 -8.53 -9.02
CA VAL A 35 13.55 -9.93 -8.61
C VAL A 35 14.22 -10.09 -7.26
N GLY A 36 13.58 -10.82 -6.35
CA GLY A 36 14.11 -11.11 -5.02
C GLY A 36 13.23 -10.59 -3.90
N CYS A 37 13.53 -11.00 -2.67
CA CYS A 37 12.70 -10.69 -1.51
C CYS A 37 12.70 -9.23 -1.05
N LYS A 38 13.29 -8.30 -1.82
CA LYS A 38 13.16 -6.85 -1.59
C LYS A 38 12.22 -6.17 -2.61
N CYS A 39 11.58 -6.95 -3.47
CA CYS A 39 10.89 -6.46 -4.67
C CYS A 39 9.37 -6.66 -4.66
N CYS A 40 8.78 -7.16 -3.58
CA CYS A 40 7.32 -7.31 -3.53
C CYS A 40 6.64 -5.95 -3.67
N ALA A 41 5.74 -5.85 -4.66
CA ALA A 41 4.94 -4.66 -4.84
C ALA A 41 3.92 -4.52 -3.69
N GLN A 42 3.62 -3.29 -3.29
CA GLN A 42 2.57 -3.03 -2.30
C GLN A 42 1.19 -3.48 -2.80
N SER A 43 0.94 -3.41 -4.10
CA SER A 43 -0.31 -3.84 -4.74
C SER A 43 -0.59 -5.34 -4.67
N LEU A 44 0.37 -6.16 -4.20
CA LEU A 44 0.17 -7.60 -3.97
C LEU A 44 -0.74 -7.88 -2.76
N ILE A 45 -0.94 -6.90 -1.86
CA ILE A 45 -1.95 -6.95 -0.80
C ILE A 45 -2.93 -5.81 -1.03
N THR A 46 -4.22 -6.14 -1.10
CA THR A 46 -5.31 -5.16 -1.11
C THR A 46 -5.84 -4.90 0.30
N TYR A 47 -6.53 -3.77 0.46
CA TYR A 47 -7.34 -3.53 1.65
C TYR A 47 -8.74 -4.11 1.46
N GLY A 48 -9.25 -4.80 2.47
CA GLY A 48 -10.65 -5.25 2.51
C GLY A 48 -11.59 -4.16 3.03
N ASP A 49 -12.86 -4.37 2.72
CA ASP A 49 -14.00 -3.52 3.10
C ASP A 49 -15.24 -4.36 3.45
N ASN A 50 -15.04 -5.65 3.74
CA ASN A 50 -16.12 -6.64 3.79
C ASN A 50 -16.44 -7.13 5.21
N GLN A 51 -15.78 -6.61 6.24
CA GLN A 51 -16.05 -6.95 7.63
C GLN A 51 -17.03 -5.98 8.29
N GLU A 52 -17.88 -6.51 9.19
CA GLU A 52 -18.95 -5.79 9.89
C GLU A 52 -18.45 -4.59 10.73
N PHE A 53 -17.15 -4.57 11.04
CA PHE A 53 -16.47 -3.46 11.72
C PHE A 53 -15.17 -3.01 11.03
N GLY A 54 -15.11 -3.14 9.70
CA GLY A 54 -13.97 -2.70 8.89
C GLY A 54 -13.65 -1.22 9.06
N GLN A 55 -12.37 -0.89 9.20
CA GLN A 55 -11.84 0.47 9.24
C GLN A 55 -10.55 0.58 8.43
N PRO A 56 -10.13 1.80 8.06
CA PRO A 56 -8.81 2.02 7.48
C PRO A 56 -7.69 1.54 8.42
N MET A 57 -6.65 0.95 7.85
CA MET A 57 -5.43 0.62 8.59
C MET A 57 -4.79 1.89 9.17
N ASN A 58 -4.37 1.87 10.42
CA ASN A 58 -3.73 3.05 11.05
C ASN A 58 -2.33 3.30 10.50
N SER A 59 -1.61 2.25 10.10
CA SER A 59 -0.29 2.36 9.48
C SER A 59 0.01 1.18 8.55
N ASP A 60 0.76 1.46 7.50
CA ASP A 60 1.32 0.50 6.55
C ASP A 60 2.70 1.02 6.12
N VAL A 61 3.76 0.36 6.59
CA VAL A 61 5.15 0.79 6.37
C VAL A 61 5.96 -0.36 5.80
N THR A 62 6.72 -0.11 4.74
CA THR A 62 7.67 -1.09 4.17
C THR A 62 9.10 -0.72 4.53
N ASP A 63 9.82 -1.64 5.16
CA ASP A 63 11.26 -1.58 5.43
C ASP A 63 12.01 -2.53 4.49
N THR A 64 13.03 -2.03 3.81
CA THR A 64 13.89 -2.78 2.87
C THR A 64 15.35 -2.87 3.33
N THR A 65 15.66 -2.38 4.54
CA THR A 65 17.02 -2.32 5.08
C THR A 65 17.53 -3.69 5.56
N GLY A 66 16.62 -4.59 5.95
CA GLY A 66 16.92 -5.96 6.42
C GLY A 66 17.32 -6.95 5.32
N ALA A 67 17.26 -8.25 5.63
CA ALA A 67 17.57 -9.32 4.68
C ALA A 67 16.56 -9.36 3.53
N CYS A 68 15.27 -9.36 3.87
CA CYS A 68 14.14 -9.23 2.95
C CYS A 68 13.32 -7.98 3.31
N ALA A 69 12.46 -7.55 2.38
CA ALA A 69 11.52 -6.48 2.65
C ALA A 69 10.46 -6.98 3.64
N VAL A 70 10.17 -6.16 4.64
CA VAL A 70 9.12 -6.38 5.62
C VAL A 70 8.12 -5.25 5.50
N ARG A 71 6.83 -5.58 5.39
CA ARG A 71 5.74 -4.63 5.39
C ARG A 71 4.93 -4.81 6.67
N THR A 72 4.75 -3.75 7.44
CA THR A 72 4.14 -3.79 8.76
C THR A 72 2.82 -3.05 8.74
N PHE A 73 1.74 -3.78 9.03
CA PHE A 73 0.40 -3.22 9.20
C PHE A 73 0.12 -2.98 10.67
N THR A 74 -0.51 -1.84 10.99
CA THR A 74 -0.95 -1.51 12.34
C THR A 74 -2.43 -1.20 12.36
N CYS A 75 -3.16 -1.90 13.21
CA CYS A 75 -4.58 -1.69 13.48
C CYS A 75 -4.76 -1.31 14.94
N ILE A 76 -5.55 -0.28 15.22
CA ILE A 76 -5.78 0.27 16.56
C ILE A 76 -7.29 0.38 16.78
N SER A 77 -7.74 -0.08 17.94
CA SER A 77 -9.07 0.18 18.46
C SER A 77 -9.05 1.44 19.31
N THR A 78 -9.97 2.37 19.03
CA THR A 78 -10.19 3.55 19.89
C THR A 78 -11.20 3.28 21.00
N ASN A 79 -11.89 2.14 20.95
CA ASN A 79 -12.82 1.71 21.98
C ASN A 79 -12.16 0.62 22.84
N PRO A 80 -11.96 0.86 24.16
CA PRO A 80 -11.37 -0.14 25.04
C PRO A 80 -12.24 -1.38 25.25
N ALA A 81 -13.51 -1.36 24.84
CA ALA A 81 -14.38 -2.54 24.83
C ALA A 81 -14.19 -3.43 23.58
N ASN A 82 -13.40 -2.99 22.59
CA ASN A 82 -13.18 -3.71 21.35
C ASN A 82 -11.72 -4.16 21.24
N ASN A 83 -11.50 -5.40 20.81
CA ASN A 83 -10.17 -5.91 20.50
C ASN A 83 -9.82 -5.58 19.05
N ALA A 84 -8.75 -4.83 18.81
CA ALA A 84 -8.23 -4.62 17.47
C ALA A 84 -7.89 -5.96 16.81
N ASN A 85 -8.14 -6.08 15.51
CA ASN A 85 -7.87 -7.29 14.74
C ASN A 85 -7.48 -6.92 13.30
N ILE A 86 -6.64 -7.75 12.68
CA ILE A 86 -6.36 -7.67 11.25
C ILE A 86 -6.87 -8.95 10.61
N ALA A 87 -7.98 -8.86 9.89
CA ALA A 87 -8.48 -9.93 9.05
C ALA A 87 -7.56 -10.10 7.82
N VAL A 88 -7.23 -11.35 7.49
CA VAL A 88 -6.35 -11.70 6.37
C VAL A 88 -7.11 -12.56 5.37
N ASN A 89 -7.04 -12.20 4.09
CA ASN A 89 -7.65 -12.96 2.99
C ASN A 89 -9.15 -13.28 3.20
N GLY A 90 -9.89 -12.35 3.81
CA GLY A 90 -11.31 -12.51 4.12
C GLY A 90 -11.64 -13.45 5.28
N GLY A 91 -10.63 -13.94 6.02
CA GLY A 91 -10.84 -14.71 7.26
C GLY A 91 -11.07 -13.82 8.49
N ASP A 92 -11.42 -14.44 9.63
CA ASP A 92 -11.75 -13.74 10.89
C ASP A 92 -10.53 -13.18 11.66
N GLY A 93 -9.36 -13.18 11.03
CA GLY A 93 -8.10 -12.71 11.63
C GLY A 93 -6.89 -13.21 10.86
N ALA A 94 -5.72 -12.66 11.17
CA ALA A 94 -4.46 -13.18 10.66
C ALA A 94 -4.28 -14.62 11.16
N PRO A 95 -3.83 -15.57 10.31
CA PRO A 95 -3.47 -16.90 10.80
C PRO A 95 -2.38 -16.74 11.87
N GLY A 96 -2.67 -17.14 13.11
CA GLY A 96 -1.83 -16.86 14.28
C GLY A 96 -2.39 -15.79 15.23
N GLY A 97 -3.51 -15.14 14.87
CA GLY A 97 -4.19 -14.13 15.65
C GLY A 97 -3.33 -12.87 15.87
N GLY A 98 -3.96 -11.78 16.25
CA GLY A 98 -3.26 -10.73 16.99
C GLY A 98 -2.78 -11.19 18.37
N GLU A 99 -2.89 -12.48 18.70
CA GLU A 99 -2.43 -13.06 19.94
C GLU A 99 -1.10 -13.77 19.68
N LEU A 100 -0.01 -13.03 19.86
CA LEU A 100 1.24 -13.69 20.25
C LEU A 100 0.91 -14.62 21.43
N PRO A 101 1.39 -15.87 21.45
CA PRO A 101 1.14 -16.77 22.58
C PRO A 101 1.69 -16.13 23.86
N GLY A 102 0.79 -15.58 24.69
CA GLY A 102 1.13 -14.93 25.96
C GLY A 102 0.52 -13.55 26.25
N GLU A 103 -0.21 -12.90 25.32
CA GLU A 103 -0.70 -11.53 25.52
C GLU A 103 -2.19 -11.45 25.94
N ALA A 104 -2.51 -10.49 26.79
CA ALA A 104 -3.73 -10.36 27.61
C ALA A 104 -5.01 -9.94 26.83
N PRO A 105 -6.23 -10.10 27.41
CA PRO A 105 -7.45 -9.52 26.86
C PRO A 105 -7.37 -7.99 26.80
N ASN A 106 -7.94 -7.38 25.75
CA ASN A 106 -7.96 -5.94 25.43
C ASN A 106 -6.73 -5.41 24.68
N LEU A 107 -6.43 -6.00 23.52
CA LEU A 107 -5.47 -5.40 22.60
C LEU A 107 -6.16 -4.23 21.88
N ASP A 108 -5.88 -3.02 22.34
CA ASP A 108 -6.20 -1.79 21.63
C ASP A 108 -5.37 -1.65 20.34
N ARG A 109 -4.40 -2.54 20.11
CA ARG A 109 -3.47 -2.50 18.97
C ARG A 109 -3.03 -3.88 18.53
N VAL A 110 -3.05 -4.11 17.21
CA VAL A 110 -2.44 -5.26 16.54
C VAL A 110 -1.42 -4.78 15.51
N ILE A 111 -0.25 -5.41 15.51
CA ILE A 111 0.85 -5.15 14.57
C ILE A 111 1.14 -6.45 13.82
N MET A 112 1.03 -6.44 12.50
CA MET A 112 1.25 -7.62 11.65
C MET A 112 2.38 -7.34 10.65
N PRO A 113 3.59 -7.86 10.88
CA PRO A 113 4.67 -7.81 9.91
C PRO A 113 4.54 -8.95 8.89
N VAL A 114 4.48 -8.63 7.60
CA VAL A 114 4.56 -9.59 6.51
C VAL A 114 5.90 -9.49 5.81
N GLU A 115 6.48 -10.63 5.44
CA GLU A 115 7.77 -10.70 4.76
C GLU A 115 7.58 -11.00 3.27
N CYS A 116 8.32 -10.30 2.42
CA CYS A 116 8.35 -10.58 1.00
C CYS A 116 9.07 -11.90 0.73
N ASN A 117 8.46 -12.79 -0.06
CA ASN A 117 9.03 -14.09 -0.38
C ASN A 117 10.32 -13.98 -1.23
N ALA A 118 11.11 -15.06 -1.27
CA ALA A 118 12.36 -15.12 -2.04
C ALA A 118 12.22 -14.70 -3.51
N ALA A 119 11.07 -14.97 -4.13
CA ALA A 119 10.80 -14.63 -5.53
C ALA A 119 10.45 -13.15 -5.77
N GLY A 120 10.07 -12.40 -4.73
CA GLY A 120 9.59 -11.03 -4.90
C GLY A 120 8.14 -10.93 -5.39
N THR A 121 7.36 -12.00 -5.27
CA THR A 121 6.03 -12.14 -5.90
C THR A 121 4.88 -12.25 -4.90
N ALA A 122 5.16 -12.41 -3.60
CA ALA A 122 4.12 -12.50 -2.58
C ALA A 122 4.64 -11.99 -1.23
N TRP A 123 3.76 -11.32 -0.49
CA TRP A 123 3.94 -11.07 0.93
C TRP A 123 3.44 -12.28 1.71
N THR A 124 4.14 -12.66 2.78
CA THR A 124 3.83 -13.86 3.55
C THR A 124 3.77 -13.56 5.04
N TYR A 125 2.85 -14.22 5.72
CA TYR A 125 2.70 -14.21 7.18
C TYR A 125 2.64 -15.65 7.66
N LEU A 126 3.54 -16.04 8.58
CA LEU A 126 3.69 -17.42 9.06
C LEU A 126 3.78 -18.47 7.93
N GLY A 127 4.43 -18.10 6.81
CA GLY A 127 4.60 -18.96 5.64
C GLY A 127 3.40 -19.04 4.69
N ALA A 128 2.27 -18.40 5.01
CA ALA A 128 1.11 -18.31 4.12
C ALA A 128 1.11 -16.99 3.33
N PRO A 129 0.71 -16.98 2.05
CA PRO A 129 0.59 -15.76 1.27
C PRO A 129 -0.55 -14.88 1.78
N VAL A 130 -0.29 -13.57 1.86
CA VAL A 130 -1.26 -12.53 2.19
C VAL A 130 -1.57 -11.77 0.90
N THR A 131 -2.85 -11.72 0.54
CA THR A 131 -3.38 -11.02 -0.65
C THR A 131 -4.37 -9.92 -0.28
N GLN A 132 -4.93 -9.96 0.93
CA GLN A 132 -5.83 -8.94 1.45
C GLN A 132 -5.64 -8.77 2.95
N VAL A 133 -5.72 -7.55 3.44
CA VAL A 133 -5.77 -7.21 4.87
C VAL A 133 -6.90 -6.26 5.16
N GLU A 134 -7.56 -6.42 6.30
CA GLU A 134 -8.60 -5.51 6.76
C GLU A 134 -8.47 -5.29 8.26
N CYS A 135 -8.42 -4.02 8.67
CA CYS A 135 -8.40 -3.65 10.08
C CYS A 135 -9.84 -3.67 10.58
N THR A 136 -10.11 -4.46 11.61
CA THR A 136 -11.44 -4.67 12.18
C THR A 136 -11.33 -4.73 13.70
N TYR A 137 -12.44 -4.94 14.38
CA TYR A 137 -12.45 -5.21 15.82
C TYR A 137 -13.43 -6.33 16.15
N ASN A 138 -13.10 -7.07 17.21
CA ASN A 138 -13.99 -8.06 17.80
C ASN A 138 -14.54 -7.50 19.11
N VAL A 139 -15.84 -7.71 19.35
CA VAL A 139 -16.58 -7.26 20.55
C VAL A 139 -16.84 -8.40 21.53
#